data_AF-A0A1Q8QUN8-F1
#
_entry.id   AF-A0A1Q8QUN8-F1
#
_cell.length_a   1.000
_cell.length_b   1.000
_cell.length_c   1.000
_cell.angle_alpha   90.00
_cell.angle_beta   90.00
_cell.angle_gamma   90.00
#
_symmetry.space_group_name_H-M   'P 1'
#
loop_
_entity.id
_entity.type
_entity.pdbx_description
1 polymer ?
#
loop_
_entity_poly.entity_id
_entity_poly.type
_entity_poly.pdbx_seq_one_letter_code
_entity_poly.pdbx_strand_id
1 'polypeptide(L)'
;MPAGLTRLPGEGCPHCRAGRCLYEEHLNPGLCQANRCVVLRRLCRAFDDFVLRADNMGLSDATAQALWQARFPATLAKEGNCQDYLPGGTTSFPDCVHAAGDLCLQAFPRCPGRCPRYLTRQGR
;
A
#
# COMPACT_ATOMS: atom_id res chain seq x y z
N MET A 1 35.29 12.95 14.01
CA MET A 1 33.97 12.88 13.36
C MET A 1 34.07 11.86 12.22
N PRO A 2 33.64 10.60 12.38
CA PRO A 2 33.69 9.66 11.27
C PRO A 2 32.74 10.14 10.18
N ALA A 3 33.25 10.30 8.96
CA ALA A 3 32.46 10.68 7.80
C ALA A 3 31.35 9.64 7.60
N GLY A 4 30.09 10.08 7.72
CA GLY A 4 28.95 9.22 7.45
C GLY A 4 28.99 8.80 5.99
N LEU A 5 29.22 7.51 5.74
CA LEU A 5 29.10 6.93 4.41
C LEU A 5 27.63 7.03 3.96
N THR A 6 27.32 8.07 3.20
CA THR A 6 26.03 8.18 2.51
C THR A 6 26.02 7.11 1.43
N ARG A 7 25.41 5.96 1.73
CA ARG A 7 25.11 4.98 0.68
C ARG A 7 24.14 5.66 -0.26
N LEU A 8 24.55 5.85 -1.51
CA LEU A 8 23.64 6.31 -2.54
C LEU A 8 22.39 5.41 -2.46
N PRO A 9 21.18 5.96 -2.31
CA PRO A 9 19.97 5.19 -2.55
C PRO A 9 20.11 4.55 -3.93
N GLY A 10 19.43 3.45 -4.23
CA GLY A 10 19.55 2.78 -5.53
C GLY A 10 19.05 3.65 -6.69
N GLU A 11 19.69 4.79 -6.95
CA GLU A 11 19.45 5.72 -8.04
C GLU A 11 19.58 4.93 -9.34
N GLY A 12 18.52 4.94 -10.14
CA GLY A 12 18.43 4.13 -11.37
C GLY A 12 17.96 2.68 -11.16
N CYS A 13 17.78 2.20 -9.93
CA CYS A 13 17.24 0.85 -9.70
C CYS A 13 15.71 0.85 -9.93
N PRO A 14 15.17 -0.01 -10.82
CA PRO A 14 13.73 -0.08 -11.09
C PRO A 14 12.92 -0.61 -9.89
N HIS A 15 13.57 -1.23 -8.91
CA HIS A 15 12.93 -1.75 -7.69
C HIS A 15 13.02 -0.77 -6.51
N CYS A 16 13.73 0.35 -6.64
CA CYS A 16 13.87 1.32 -5.57
C CYS A 16 12.79 2.40 -5.71
N ARG A 17 11.96 2.58 -4.69
CA ARG A 17 10.97 3.66 -4.63
C ARG A 17 11.05 4.35 -3.27
N ALA A 18 11.25 5.67 -3.26
CA ALA A 18 11.39 6.48 -2.04
C ALA A 18 12.35 5.88 -0.99
N GLY A 19 13.49 5.32 -1.44
CA GLY A 19 14.49 4.72 -0.55
C GLY A 19 14.11 3.35 0.03
N ARG A 20 13.08 2.70 -0.49
CA ARG A 20 12.59 1.36 -0.12
C ARG A 20 12.75 0.38 -1.27
N CYS A 21 13.05 -0.88 -0.95
CA CYS A 21 13.28 -1.93 -1.95
C CYS A 21 12.01 -2.76 -2.17
N LEU A 22 11.45 -2.68 -3.38
CA LEU A 22 10.23 -3.41 -3.80
C LEU A 22 10.57 -4.69 -4.59
N TYR A 23 11.82 -5.17 -4.52
CA TYR A 23 12.28 -6.30 -5.33
C TYR A 23 11.39 -7.54 -5.16
N GLU A 24 11.12 -7.95 -3.91
CA GLU A 24 10.30 -9.13 -3.61
C GLU A 24 8.86 -8.98 -4.11
N GLU A 25 8.30 -7.77 -4.06
CA GLU A 25 6.95 -7.49 -4.56
C GLU A 25 6.90 -7.52 -6.09
N HIS A 26 7.93 -7.02 -6.78
CA HIS A 26 8.01 -7.12 -8.24
C HIS A 26 8.19 -8.57 -8.70
N LEU A 27 8.88 -9.40 -7.91
CA LEU A 27 9.06 -10.82 -8.21
C LEU A 27 7.77 -11.62 -7.93
N ASN A 28 7.05 -11.29 -6.85
CA ASN A 28 5.86 -11.99 -6.42
C ASN A 28 4.74 -11.01 -6.04
N PRO A 29 4.07 -10.38 -7.03
CA PRO A 29 3.04 -9.39 -6.77
C PRO A 29 1.89 -9.97 -5.93
N GLY A 30 1.56 -9.31 -4.83
CA GLY A 30 0.44 -9.68 -3.96
C GLY A 30 0.68 -10.88 -3.04
N LEU A 31 1.86 -11.51 -3.09
CA LEU A 31 2.17 -12.68 -2.23
C LEU A 31 2.20 -12.29 -0.75
N CYS A 32 2.83 -11.16 -0.42
CA CYS A 32 2.99 -10.72 0.96
C CYS A 32 1.94 -9.67 1.35
N GLN A 33 0.85 -10.10 1.99
CA GLN A 33 -0.21 -9.20 2.48
C GLN A 33 0.25 -8.23 3.58
N ALA A 34 1.44 -8.43 4.16
CA ALA A 34 2.03 -7.49 5.11
C ALA A 34 2.59 -6.24 4.42
N ASN A 35 2.88 -6.30 3.11
CA ASN A 35 3.35 -5.16 2.33
C ASN A 35 2.23 -4.17 1.97
N ARG A 36 0.97 -4.60 2.07
CA ARG A 36 -0.19 -3.77 1.75
C ARG A 36 -0.46 -2.72 2.81
N CYS A 37 -1.01 -1.61 2.38
CA CYS A 37 -1.53 -0.57 3.25
C CYS A 37 -2.54 -1.19 4.24
N VAL A 38 -2.28 -1.01 5.54
CA VAL A 38 -3.10 -1.58 6.60
C VAL A 38 -4.54 -1.05 6.55
N VAL A 39 -4.72 0.22 6.19
CA VAL A 39 -6.05 0.85 6.05
C VAL A 39 -6.82 0.21 4.91
N LEU A 40 -6.20 0.11 3.72
CA LEU A 40 -6.84 -0.54 2.58
C LEU A 40 -7.18 -2.00 2.89
N ARG A 41 -6.26 -2.75 3.50
CA ARG A 41 -6.50 -4.14 3.91
C ARG A 41 -7.68 -4.27 4.87
N ARG A 42 -7.82 -3.37 5.85
CA ARG A 42 -8.96 -3.37 6.79
C ARG A 42 -10.27 -3.00 6.10
N LEU A 43 -10.25 -1.99 5.22
CA LEU A 43 -11.43 -1.58 4.45
C LEU A 43 -11.90 -2.68 3.49
N CYS A 44 -10.98 -3.33 2.78
CA CYS A 44 -11.29 -4.48 1.93
C CYS A 44 -11.93 -5.60 2.76
N ARG A 45 -11.33 -5.96 3.91
CA ARG A 45 -11.92 -6.97 4.79
C ARG A 45 -13.32 -6.59 5.30
N ALA A 46 -13.52 -5.33 5.68
CA ALA A 46 -14.82 -4.85 6.13
C ALA A 46 -15.88 -4.87 5.01
N PHE A 47 -15.45 -4.66 3.76
CA PHE A 47 -16.29 -4.80 2.57
C PHE A 47 -16.60 -6.26 2.26
N ASP A 48 -15.61 -7.16 2.28
CA ASP A 48 -15.80 -8.60 2.07
C ASP A 48 -16.76 -9.18 3.11
N ASP A 49 -16.57 -8.83 4.39
CA ASP A 49 -17.47 -9.22 5.49
C ASP A 49 -18.90 -8.67 5.30
N PHE A 50 -19.05 -7.52 4.64
CA PHE A 50 -20.35 -6.94 4.33
C PHE A 50 -21.03 -7.69 3.18
N VAL A 51 -20.31 -7.96 2.08
CA VAL A 51 -20.83 -8.70 0.92
C VAL A 51 -21.32 -10.07 1.35
N LEU A 52 -20.51 -10.82 2.11
CA LEU A 52 -20.92 -12.13 2.62
C LEU A 52 -22.21 -12.07 3.46
N ARG A 53 -22.41 -11.00 4.24
CA ARG A 53 -23.65 -10.82 5.01
C ARG A 53 -24.84 -10.45 4.13
N ALA A 54 -24.63 -9.60 3.14
CA ALA A 54 -25.66 -9.21 2.19
C ALA A 54 -26.17 -10.43 1.40
N ASP A 55 -25.24 -11.27 0.93
CA ASP A 55 -25.53 -12.52 0.24
C ASP A 55 -26.30 -13.49 1.13
N ASN A 56 -25.85 -13.69 2.38
CA ASN A 56 -26.53 -14.56 3.35
C ASN A 56 -27.93 -14.05 3.72
N MET A 57 -28.18 -12.75 3.59
CA MET A 57 -29.49 -12.13 3.82
C MET A 57 -30.34 -12.05 2.56
N GLY A 58 -29.83 -12.48 1.40
CA GLY A 58 -30.53 -12.40 0.12
C GLY A 58 -30.84 -10.97 -0.32
N LEU A 59 -29.99 -10.00 0.05
CA LEU A 59 -30.19 -8.62 -0.36
C LEU A 59 -29.96 -8.45 -1.87
N SER A 60 -30.76 -7.60 -2.51
CA SER A 60 -30.46 -7.18 -3.88
C SER A 60 -29.21 -6.30 -3.91
N ASP A 61 -28.49 -6.30 -5.03
CA ASP A 61 -27.29 -5.47 -5.24
C ASP A 61 -27.57 -3.98 -4.99
N ALA A 62 -28.72 -3.48 -5.45
CA ALA A 62 -29.12 -2.08 -5.25
C ALA A 62 -29.31 -1.75 -3.76
N THR A 63 -29.93 -2.66 -3.01
CA THR A 63 -30.10 -2.50 -1.55
C THR A 63 -28.76 -2.60 -0.83
N ALA A 64 -27.93 -3.57 -1.18
CA ALA A 64 -26.60 -3.74 -0.58
C ALA A 64 -25.71 -2.52 -0.85
N GLN A 65 -25.72 -1.99 -2.06
CA GLN A 65 -24.99 -0.77 -2.41
C GLN A 65 -25.42 0.43 -1.57
N ALA A 66 -26.73 0.68 -1.45
CA ALA A 66 -27.26 1.79 -0.66
C ALA A 66 -26.87 1.68 0.82
N LEU A 67 -26.98 0.47 1.39
CA LEU A 67 -26.58 0.20 2.77
C LEU A 67 -25.08 0.39 2.98
N TRP A 68 -24.25 -0.07 2.05
CA TRP A 68 -22.81 0.12 2.12
C TRP A 68 -22.45 1.60 2.07
N GLN A 69 -23.01 2.37 1.14
CA GLN A 69 -22.77 3.81 1.01
C GLN A 69 -23.13 4.56 2.29
N ALA A 70 -24.28 4.24 2.90
CA ALA A 70 -24.70 4.85 4.16
C ALA A 70 -23.76 4.49 5.33
N ARG A 71 -23.22 3.27 5.34
CA ARG A 71 -22.32 2.77 6.39
C ARG A 71 -20.86 3.19 6.21
N PHE A 72 -20.43 3.44 4.98
CA PHE A 72 -19.02 3.64 4.64
C PHE A 72 -18.32 4.73 5.46
N PRO A 73 -18.92 5.91 5.74
CA PRO A 73 -18.28 6.93 6.58
C PRO A 73 -17.91 6.42 7.98
N ALA A 74 -18.78 5.64 8.62
CA ALA A 74 -18.52 5.06 9.93
C ALA A 74 -17.45 3.95 9.86
N THR A 75 -17.47 3.13 8.82
CA THR A 75 -16.42 2.13 8.55
C THR A 75 -15.06 2.82 8.35
N LEU A 76 -15.02 3.91 7.58
CA LEU A 76 -13.80 4.67 7.32
C LEU A 76 -13.26 5.31 8.61
N ALA A 77 -14.12 5.92 9.43
CA ALA A 77 -13.70 6.50 10.71
C ALA A 77 -13.11 5.44 11.66
N LYS A 78 -13.61 4.21 11.62
CA LYS A 78 -13.15 3.10 12.45
C LYS A 78 -11.85 2.49 11.93
N GLU A 79 -11.82 2.12 10.65
CA GLU A 79 -10.76 1.30 10.06
C GLU A 79 -9.64 2.13 9.41
N GLY A 80 -9.90 3.42 9.14
CA GLY A 80 -9.02 4.38 8.47
C GLY A 80 -7.80 4.85 9.27
N ASN A 81 -7.68 4.43 10.54
CA ASN A 81 -6.63 4.90 11.43
C ASN A 81 -5.32 4.12 11.21
N CYS A 82 -4.28 4.83 10.77
CA CYS A 82 -2.91 4.33 10.65
C CYS A 82 -1.95 5.26 11.41
N GLN A 83 -1.08 4.69 12.24
CA GLN A 83 -0.12 5.47 13.04
C GLN A 83 1.00 6.10 12.18
N ASP A 84 1.31 5.48 11.04
CA ASP A 84 2.32 5.96 10.11
C ASP A 84 1.72 6.86 9.00
N TYR A 85 0.46 7.28 9.14
CA TYR A 85 -0.18 8.11 8.13
C TYR A 85 0.47 9.50 8.07
N LEU A 86 0.85 9.92 6.86
CA LEU A 86 1.33 11.27 6.57
C LEU A 86 0.69 11.76 5.26
N PRO A 87 0.07 12.95 5.25
CA PRO A 87 -0.70 13.44 4.11
C PRO A 87 0.17 13.62 2.86
N GLY A 88 -0.27 13.04 1.74
CA GLY A 88 0.43 13.01 0.45
C GLY A 88 0.32 14.27 -0.39
N GLY A 89 -0.72 15.08 -0.15
CA GLY A 89 -1.05 16.24 -0.97
C GLY A 89 -1.66 15.86 -2.33
N THR A 90 -2.19 14.65 -2.46
CA THR A 90 -2.90 14.18 -3.65
C THR A 90 -4.41 14.10 -3.39
N THR A 91 -5.20 14.07 -4.45
CA THR A 91 -6.66 13.87 -4.33
C THR A 91 -7.06 12.38 -4.35
N SER A 92 -6.08 11.47 -4.38
CA SER A 92 -6.33 10.03 -4.48
C SER A 92 -6.31 9.39 -3.10
N PHE A 93 -7.39 8.70 -2.70
CA PHE A 93 -7.40 7.90 -1.48
C PHE A 93 -6.32 6.80 -1.52
N PRO A 94 -5.53 6.57 -0.45
CA PRO A 94 -5.64 7.12 0.91
C PRO A 94 -4.93 8.45 1.17
N ASP A 95 -4.45 9.16 0.14
CA ASP A 95 -3.67 10.42 0.23
C ASP A 95 -2.56 10.35 1.29
N CYS A 96 -1.67 9.37 1.13
CA CYS A 96 -0.56 9.13 2.04
C CYS A 96 0.77 9.14 1.29
N VAL A 97 1.78 9.85 1.78
CA VAL A 97 3.14 9.90 1.18
C VAL A 97 3.81 8.52 1.10
N HIS A 98 3.37 7.57 1.94
CA HIS A 98 3.87 6.20 1.95
C HIS A 98 3.09 5.25 1.06
N ALA A 99 1.98 5.69 0.46
CA ALA A 99 1.18 4.86 -0.42
C ALA A 99 1.85 4.74 -1.81
N ALA A 100 1.91 3.51 -2.31
CA ALA A 100 2.32 3.19 -3.67
C ALA A 100 1.28 2.25 -4.28
N GLY A 101 0.16 2.81 -4.73
CA GLY A 101 -1.03 2.00 -5.05
C GLY A 101 -1.65 1.44 -3.78
N ASP A 102 -1.82 0.13 -3.70
CA ASP A 102 -2.32 -0.58 -2.51
C ASP A 102 -1.23 -0.91 -1.48
N LEU A 103 0.04 -0.61 -1.79
CA LEU A 103 1.21 -0.92 -0.98
C LEU A 103 1.56 0.18 0.02
N CYS A 104 2.15 -0.22 1.15
CA CYS A 104 2.77 0.68 2.12
C CYS A 104 4.29 0.63 2.01
N LEU A 105 4.91 1.72 1.56
CA LEU A 105 6.37 1.83 1.42
C LEU A 105 7.10 1.61 2.76
N GLN A 106 6.47 1.88 3.91
CA GLN A 106 7.08 1.63 5.22
C GLN A 106 7.20 0.14 5.56
N ALA A 107 6.38 -0.73 4.95
CA ALA A 107 6.46 -2.17 5.15
C ALA A 107 7.67 -2.80 4.44
N PHE A 108 8.28 -2.07 3.49
CA PHE A 108 9.43 -2.56 2.73
C PHE A 108 10.75 -2.27 3.45
N PRO A 109 11.78 -3.10 3.24
CA PRO A 109 13.11 -2.82 3.76
C PRO A 109 13.72 -1.58 3.10
N ARG A 110 14.63 -0.92 3.81
CA ARG A 110 15.45 0.16 3.24
C ARG A 110 16.26 -0.36 2.06
N CYS A 111 16.36 0.44 1.00
CA CYS A 111 17.20 0.08 -0.14
C CYS A 111 18.69 0.08 0.30
N PRO A 112 19.44 -1.02 0.07
CA PRO A 112 20.84 -1.11 0.48
C PRO A 112 21.80 -0.28 -0.40
N GLY A 113 21.31 0.27 -1.53
CA GLY A 113 22.07 1.11 -2.46
C GLY A 113 23.02 0.36 -3.39
N ARG A 114 23.63 -0.74 -2.92
CA ARG A 114 24.43 -1.68 -3.73
C ARG A 114 23.76 -3.04 -3.71
N CYS A 115 23.23 -3.47 -4.86
CA CYS A 115 22.62 -4.77 -5.04
C CYS A 115 23.30 -5.49 -6.20
N PRO A 116 23.67 -6.78 -6.08
CA PRO A 116 24.22 -7.56 -7.19
C PRO A 116 23.20 -7.72 -8.35
N ARG A 117 21.92 -7.47 -8.10
CA ARG A 117 20.82 -7.50 -9.09
C ARG A 117 20.60 -6.16 -9.78
N TYR A 118 21.53 -5.20 -9.65
CA TYR A 118 21.45 -3.92 -10.34
C TYR A 118 21.62 -4.13 -11.84
N LEU A 119 20.49 -4.19 -12.56
CA LEU A 119 20.47 -4.08 -14.00
C LEU A 119 20.75 -2.61 -14.33
N THR A 120 22.02 -2.28 -14.66
CA THR A 120 22.31 -1.05 -15.39
C THR A 120 21.40 -1.05 -16.61
N ARG A 121 20.49 -0.08 -16.69
CA ARG A 121 19.69 0.16 -17.89
C ARG A 121 20.68 0.35 -19.03
N GLN A 122 20.87 -0.67 -19.87
CA GLN A 122 21.61 -0.53 -21.11
C GLN A 122 20.86 0.53 -21.92
N GLY A 123 21.52 1.67 -22.13
CA GLY A 123 20.98 2.75 -22.93
C GLY A 123 20.59 2.23 -24.30
N ARG A 124 19.37 2.57 -24.72
CA ARG A 124 19.09 2.78 -26.13
C ARG A 124 19.31 4.26 -26.41
#